data_AF-A0A564TH26-F1
#
_entry.id   AF-A0A564TH26-F1
#
_cell.length_a   1.000
_cell.length_b   1.000
_cell.length_c   1.000
_cell.angle_alpha   90.00
_cell.angle_beta   90.00
_cell.angle_gamma   90.00
#
_symmetry.space_group_name_H-M   'P 1'
#
loop_
_entity.id
_entity.type
_entity.pdbx_description
1 polymer ?
#
loop_
_entity_poly.entity_id
_entity_poly.type
_entity_poly.pdbx_seq_one_letter_code
_entity_poly.pdbx_strand_id
1 'polypeptide(L)'
;MDYLFRHNQNRVLVADEVGMGKTLIARGAIVKTARLRIEEKDDLFKVIYICSNQNIANQNIRKLDVTGKNAIGSVSDTRLSMQHLKISEQENDPQIKEGYIQLIPLTPETSFRMTSGGGSVQERALIYAILRRMPDFKGHAASREKFMIMDAVKAWDGWAKWNFENRVAECEKMTKGVYPQNVIEKILNYQEYESIRDMLLNHLHERRYNKQLTYSNYYVMNKLRVMFARISVSMLEPDLVIMDEFQRFKFLLSSDDSELGILAHSFLSGHDTRVLLLSATPYKLYSTLEEIDENQLDEHYAEFFQVMNFLFDDEVKDIANSYDCVLLPAGNRSRKVQWEVPRKSNGWAYGFRRANVWYASEEDSRLQDYLTRLVKQIDEYDGENWIDKYAE
;
A
#
# COMPACT_ATOMS: atom_id res chain seq x y z
N MET A 1 -5.59 -5.80 17.17
CA MET A 1 -6.14 -5.65 15.81
C MET A 1 -7.61 -5.29 15.84
N ASP A 2 -8.54 -6.19 16.13
CA ASP A 2 -10.00 -5.89 16.16
C ASP A 2 -10.35 -4.64 16.98
N TYR A 3 -9.87 -4.53 18.22
CA TYR A 3 -10.04 -3.33 19.03
C TYR A 3 -9.50 -2.06 18.34
N LEU A 4 -8.31 -2.13 17.72
CA LEU A 4 -7.67 -0.95 17.10
C LEU A 4 -8.49 -0.46 15.90
N PHE A 5 -8.86 -1.38 14.99
CA PHE A 5 -9.64 -1.05 13.80
C PHE A 5 -11.05 -0.54 14.12
N ARG A 6 -11.69 -1.01 15.21
CA ARG A 6 -12.99 -0.48 15.65
C ARG A 6 -12.91 0.92 16.26
N HIS A 7 -11.72 1.39 16.62
CA HIS A 7 -11.49 2.72 17.17
C HIS A 7 -10.70 3.61 16.18
N ASN A 8 -10.92 3.40 14.88
CA ASN A 8 -10.33 4.17 13.78
C ASN A 8 -8.78 4.18 13.74
N GLN A 9 -8.11 3.28 14.44
CA GLN A 9 -6.67 3.09 14.25
C GLN A 9 -6.45 2.16 13.05
N ASN A 10 -6.48 2.73 11.85
CA ASN A 10 -6.41 1.99 10.60
C ASN A 10 -4.99 1.55 10.23
N ARG A 11 -3.95 2.16 10.78
CA ARG A 11 -2.55 1.81 10.51
C ARG A 11 -1.90 1.22 11.76
N VAL A 12 -1.30 0.04 11.63
CA VAL A 12 -0.65 -0.67 12.75
C VAL A 12 0.70 -1.21 12.32
N LEU A 13 1.73 -0.95 13.12
CA LEU A 13 3.06 -1.54 12.97
C LEU A 13 3.27 -2.66 13.99
N VAL A 14 3.74 -3.81 13.51
CA VAL A 14 4.27 -4.91 14.31
C VAL A 14 5.76 -5.02 14.03
N ALA A 15 6.56 -4.55 14.98
CA ALA A 15 8.01 -4.64 14.96
C ALA A 15 8.45 -5.73 15.95
N ASP A 16 9.02 -6.82 15.43
CA ASP A 16 9.49 -7.96 16.24
C ASP A 16 10.63 -8.70 15.53
N GLU A 17 11.47 -9.46 16.23
CA GLU A 17 12.64 -10.08 15.59
C GLU A 17 12.26 -11.08 14.47
N VAL A 18 13.24 -11.41 13.62
CA VAL A 18 13.05 -12.36 12.53
C VAL A 18 12.68 -13.73 13.11
N GLY A 19 11.61 -14.34 12.59
CA GLY A 19 11.17 -15.67 13.05
C GLY A 19 10.23 -15.67 14.25
N MET A 20 9.94 -14.54 14.90
CA MET A 20 9.06 -14.47 16.09
C MET A 20 7.55 -14.55 15.79
N GLY A 21 7.16 -14.95 14.59
CA GLY A 21 5.75 -15.26 14.28
C GLY A 21 4.93 -14.09 13.71
N LYS A 22 5.56 -13.05 13.15
CA LYS A 22 4.85 -11.94 12.46
C LYS A 22 3.82 -12.41 11.42
N THR A 23 4.12 -13.47 10.66
CA THR A 23 3.16 -14.07 9.71
C THR A 23 1.92 -14.67 10.40
N LEU A 24 2.05 -15.20 11.62
CA LEU A 24 0.90 -15.67 12.41
C LEU A 24 0.06 -14.50 12.91
N ILE A 25 0.70 -13.40 13.30
CA ILE A 25 0.00 -12.15 13.67
C ILE A 25 -0.80 -11.63 12.47
N ALA A 26 -0.20 -11.60 11.27
CA ALA A 26 -0.87 -11.23 10.03
C ALA A 26 -2.05 -12.15 9.70
N ARG A 27 -1.88 -13.48 9.84
CA ARG A 27 -2.97 -14.45 9.69
C ARG A 27 -4.12 -14.17 10.68
N GLY A 28 -3.79 -13.88 11.94
CA GLY A 28 -4.77 -13.50 12.95
C GLY A 28 -5.48 -12.18 12.62
N ALA A 29 -4.76 -11.20 12.06
CA ALA A 29 -5.32 -9.93 11.61
C ALA A 29 -6.34 -10.15 10.48
N ILE A 30 -6.01 -10.98 9.47
CA ILE A 30 -6.93 -11.36 8.39
C ILE A 30 -8.24 -11.91 8.98
N VAL A 31 -8.18 -12.88 9.89
CA VAL A 31 -9.39 -13.49 10.47
C VAL A 31 -10.22 -12.47 11.25
N LYS A 32 -9.57 -11.60 12.04
CA LYS A 32 -10.27 -10.59 12.84
C LYS A 32 -10.91 -9.52 11.96
N THR A 33 -10.23 -9.05 10.94
CA THR A 33 -10.77 -8.06 9.99
C THR A 33 -11.87 -8.69 9.12
N ALA A 34 -11.73 -9.93 8.68
CA ALA A 34 -12.78 -10.64 7.95
C ALA A 34 -14.09 -10.67 8.76
N ARG A 35 -14.01 -11.00 10.06
CA ARG A 35 -15.18 -10.98 10.96
C ARG A 35 -15.81 -9.59 11.04
N LEU A 36 -15.00 -8.55 11.17
CA LEU A 36 -15.48 -7.16 11.19
C LEU A 36 -16.24 -6.82 9.89
N ARG A 37 -15.68 -7.17 8.72
CA ARG A 37 -16.31 -6.93 7.41
C ARG A 37 -17.62 -7.70 7.24
N ILE A 38 -17.71 -8.93 7.77
CA ILE A 38 -18.97 -9.69 7.80
C ILE A 38 -20.04 -8.96 8.62
N GLU A 39 -19.65 -8.41 9.79
CA GLU A 39 -20.57 -7.61 10.63
C GLU A 39 -21.02 -6.31 9.90
N GLU A 40 -20.15 -5.74 9.06
CA GLU A 40 -20.42 -4.59 8.19
C GLU A 40 -21.24 -4.94 6.93
N LYS A 41 -21.56 -6.22 6.71
CA LYS A 41 -22.29 -6.76 5.54
C LYS A 41 -21.59 -6.51 4.20
N ASP A 42 -20.27 -6.58 4.20
CA ASP A 42 -19.49 -6.62 2.97
C ASP A 42 -19.67 -7.98 2.26
N ASP A 43 -19.56 -7.99 0.93
CA ASP A 43 -19.79 -9.17 0.08
C ASP A 43 -18.52 -10.01 -0.07
N LEU A 44 -17.34 -9.37 -0.01
CA LEU A 44 -16.04 -10.03 -0.19
C LEU A 44 -14.93 -9.25 0.52
N PHE A 45 -14.20 -9.92 1.41
CA PHE A 45 -13.06 -9.33 2.10
C PHE A 45 -11.77 -9.45 1.27
N LYS A 46 -11.27 -8.32 0.78
CA LYS A 46 -10.08 -8.21 -0.08
C LYS A 46 -8.83 -7.89 0.73
N VAL A 47 -7.85 -8.77 0.65
CA VAL A 47 -6.56 -8.64 1.34
C VAL A 47 -5.43 -8.56 0.33
N ILE A 48 -4.71 -7.44 0.33
CA ILE A 48 -3.46 -7.29 -0.43
C ILE A 48 -2.30 -7.66 0.47
N TYR A 49 -1.47 -8.59 0.02
CA TYR A 49 -0.23 -8.97 0.70
C TYR A 49 0.97 -8.53 -0.13
N ILE A 50 1.71 -7.55 0.37
CA ILE A 50 2.90 -6.99 -0.25
C ILE A 50 4.14 -7.62 0.39
N CYS A 51 5.01 -8.21 -0.44
CA CYS A 51 6.24 -8.84 0.01
C CYS A 51 7.40 -8.55 -0.96
N SER A 52 8.63 -8.48 -0.45
CA SER A 52 9.77 -8.03 -1.26
C SER A 52 10.19 -9.06 -2.30
N ASN A 53 9.94 -10.33 -2.02
CA ASN A 53 10.43 -11.44 -2.82
C ASN A 53 9.28 -12.37 -3.19
N GLN A 54 9.20 -12.72 -4.47
CA GLN A 54 8.22 -13.66 -5.04
C GLN A 54 8.26 -15.06 -4.39
N ASN A 55 9.42 -15.55 -3.97
CA ASN A 55 9.54 -16.83 -3.28
C ASN A 55 9.00 -16.77 -1.85
N ILE A 56 9.31 -15.68 -1.14
CA ILE A 56 8.79 -15.45 0.22
C ILE A 56 7.27 -15.25 0.14
N ALA A 57 6.79 -14.52 -0.87
CA ALA A 57 5.38 -14.33 -1.13
C ALA A 57 4.64 -15.66 -1.30
N ASN A 58 5.16 -16.55 -2.15
CA ASN A 58 4.64 -17.91 -2.35
C ASN A 58 4.57 -18.73 -1.06
N GLN A 59 5.58 -18.64 -0.21
CA GLN A 59 5.62 -19.41 1.04
C GLN A 59 4.67 -18.83 2.09
N ASN A 60 4.63 -17.51 2.24
CA ASN A 60 3.84 -16.84 3.26
C ASN A 60 2.36 -16.79 2.90
N ILE A 61 2.01 -16.62 1.62
CA ILE A 61 0.60 -16.57 1.20
C ILE A 61 -0.14 -17.87 1.55
N ARG A 62 0.52 -19.03 1.47
CA ARG A 62 -0.02 -20.33 1.91
C ARG A 62 -0.29 -20.40 3.41
N LYS A 63 0.49 -19.68 4.22
CA LYS A 63 0.29 -19.59 5.67
C LYS A 63 -0.81 -18.59 6.02
N LEU A 64 -0.98 -17.56 5.18
CA LEU A 64 -1.98 -16.51 5.35
C LEU A 64 -3.38 -16.94 4.87
N ASP A 65 -3.46 -17.85 3.90
CA ASP A 65 -4.73 -18.41 3.45
C ASP A 65 -5.37 -19.25 4.55
N VAL A 66 -6.37 -18.66 5.21
CA VAL A 66 -7.12 -19.30 6.29
C VAL A 66 -8.27 -20.18 5.78
N THR A 67 -8.68 -19.98 4.52
CA THR A 67 -9.84 -20.65 3.93
C THR A 67 -9.44 -21.94 3.22
N GLY A 68 -8.21 -22.02 2.72
CA GLY A 68 -7.76 -23.09 1.81
C GLY A 68 -8.46 -23.06 0.44
N LYS A 69 -9.29 -22.05 0.18
CA LYS A 69 -10.11 -21.87 -1.02
C LYS A 69 -9.49 -20.85 -1.98
N ASN A 70 -8.43 -20.15 -1.57
CA ASN A 70 -7.74 -19.25 -2.47
C ASN A 70 -6.98 -20.07 -3.53
N ALA A 71 -7.28 -19.82 -4.80
CA ALA A 71 -6.44 -20.29 -5.89
C ALA A 71 -5.10 -19.55 -5.82
N ILE A 72 -4.16 -20.08 -5.03
CA ILE A 72 -2.76 -19.62 -4.96
C ILE A 72 -2.10 -20.00 -6.30
N GLY A 73 -2.41 -19.23 -7.34
CA GLY A 73 -1.82 -19.40 -8.66
C GLY A 73 -0.30 -19.26 -8.62
N SER A 74 0.35 -19.69 -9.70
CA SER A 74 1.78 -19.38 -9.92
C SER A 74 1.98 -17.87 -9.79
N VAL A 75 2.87 -17.42 -8.90
CA VAL A 75 3.14 -15.99 -8.63
C VAL A 75 3.69 -15.27 -9.86
N SER A 76 3.92 -15.97 -10.98
CA SER A 76 4.12 -15.35 -12.31
C SER A 76 2.99 -14.39 -12.72
N ASP A 77 1.79 -14.53 -12.14
CA ASP A 77 0.62 -13.69 -12.42
C ASP A 77 0.49 -12.48 -11.46
N THR A 78 1.50 -12.14 -10.65
CA THR A 78 1.43 -11.01 -9.69
C THR A 78 1.79 -9.63 -10.27
N ARG A 79 2.05 -9.54 -11.58
CA ARG A 79 2.34 -8.24 -12.23
C ARG A 79 1.14 -7.31 -12.08
N LEU A 80 1.39 -6.07 -11.66
CA LEU A 80 0.31 -5.11 -11.37
C LEU A 80 -0.55 -4.85 -12.63
N SER A 81 0.08 -4.70 -13.78
CA SER A 81 -0.54 -4.50 -15.10
C SER A 81 -1.54 -5.59 -15.51
N MET A 82 -1.53 -6.74 -14.82
CA MET A 82 -2.41 -7.87 -15.11
C MET A 82 -3.49 -8.10 -14.04
N GLN A 83 -3.46 -7.38 -12.91
CA GLN A 83 -4.37 -7.68 -11.79
C GLN A 83 -5.83 -7.43 -12.15
N HIS A 84 -6.15 -6.51 -13.07
CA HIS A 84 -7.53 -6.29 -13.51
C HIS A 84 -8.24 -7.58 -13.99
N LEU A 85 -7.53 -8.50 -14.67
CA LEU A 85 -8.08 -9.80 -15.05
C LEU A 85 -8.21 -10.71 -13.83
N LYS A 86 -7.15 -10.80 -13.01
CA LYS A 86 -7.11 -11.74 -11.89
C LYS A 86 -8.15 -11.42 -10.81
N ILE A 87 -8.33 -10.14 -10.52
CA ILE A 87 -9.38 -9.62 -9.62
C ILE A 87 -10.73 -10.08 -10.14
N SER A 88 -11.03 -9.80 -11.42
CA SER A 88 -12.32 -10.16 -12.04
C SER A 88 -12.56 -11.68 -12.09
N GLU A 89 -11.52 -12.49 -12.30
CA GLU A 89 -11.60 -13.95 -12.21
C GLU A 89 -11.95 -14.41 -10.79
N GLN A 90 -11.24 -13.91 -9.78
CA GLN A 90 -11.40 -14.32 -8.38
C GLN A 90 -12.72 -13.83 -7.76
N GLU A 91 -13.14 -12.60 -8.05
CA GLU A 91 -14.42 -12.04 -7.61
C GLU A 91 -15.62 -12.82 -8.15
N ASN A 92 -15.42 -13.64 -9.19
CA ASN A 92 -16.47 -14.46 -9.80
C ASN A 92 -16.26 -15.96 -9.59
N ASP A 93 -15.21 -16.35 -8.86
CA ASP A 93 -14.93 -17.74 -8.50
C ASP A 93 -15.83 -18.18 -7.33
N PRO A 94 -16.68 -19.22 -7.51
CA PRO A 94 -17.53 -19.72 -6.43
C PRO A 94 -16.77 -20.14 -5.18
N GLN A 95 -15.57 -20.70 -5.30
CA GLN A 95 -14.75 -21.13 -4.16
C GLN A 95 -14.28 -19.92 -3.34
N ILE A 96 -13.87 -18.84 -4.01
CA ILE A 96 -13.46 -17.60 -3.36
C ILE A 96 -14.65 -16.95 -2.66
N LYS A 97 -15.81 -16.85 -3.33
CA LYS A 97 -17.03 -16.31 -2.73
C LYS A 97 -17.45 -17.09 -1.49
N GLU A 98 -17.40 -18.43 -1.55
CA GLU A 98 -17.71 -19.29 -0.41
C GLU A 98 -16.65 -19.17 0.70
N GLY A 99 -15.41 -18.85 0.36
CA GLY A 99 -14.33 -18.56 1.30
C GLY A 99 -14.39 -17.16 1.91
N TYR A 100 -15.12 -16.23 1.29
CA TYR A 100 -15.28 -14.82 1.65
C TYR A 100 -13.99 -13.97 1.61
N ILE A 101 -12.80 -14.58 1.60
CA ILE A 101 -11.51 -13.89 1.66
C ILE A 101 -10.78 -14.03 0.34
N GLN A 102 -10.55 -12.91 -0.34
CA GLN A 102 -9.72 -12.82 -1.53
C GLN A 102 -8.31 -12.34 -1.17
N LEU A 103 -7.31 -13.21 -1.36
CA LEU A 103 -5.90 -12.89 -1.10
C LEU A 103 -5.16 -12.57 -2.40
N ILE A 104 -4.60 -11.37 -2.49
CA ILE A 104 -3.88 -10.86 -3.67
C ILE A 104 -2.41 -10.58 -3.30
N PRO A 105 -1.47 -11.46 -3.66
CA PRO A 105 -0.05 -11.21 -3.43
C PRO A 105 0.52 -10.23 -4.46
N LEU A 106 1.25 -9.22 -4.00
CA LEU A 106 1.97 -8.26 -4.83
C LEU A 106 3.44 -8.20 -4.44
N THR A 107 4.32 -8.07 -5.43
CA THR A 107 5.77 -7.99 -5.22
C THR A 107 6.32 -6.72 -5.83
N PRO A 108 6.74 -5.73 -5.01
CA PRO A 108 6.96 -4.39 -5.51
C PRO A 108 7.96 -4.22 -6.63
N GLU A 109 9.14 -4.82 -6.51
CA GLU A 109 10.19 -4.67 -7.52
C GLU A 109 9.76 -5.20 -8.88
N THR A 110 8.98 -6.28 -8.90
CA THR A 110 8.63 -6.93 -10.15
C THR A 110 7.30 -6.44 -10.72
N SER A 111 6.42 -5.91 -9.85
CA SER A 111 5.09 -5.43 -10.21
C SER A 111 5.05 -3.92 -10.44
N PHE A 112 6.01 -3.18 -9.89
CA PHE A 112 6.00 -1.71 -9.89
C PHE A 112 7.30 -1.04 -10.37
N ARG A 113 8.46 -1.72 -10.41
CA ARG A 113 9.62 -1.19 -11.17
C ARG A 113 9.52 -1.66 -12.61
N MET A 114 8.98 -0.80 -13.48
CA MET A 114 9.04 -1.04 -14.92
C MET A 114 10.48 -0.85 -15.38
N THR A 115 11.19 -1.96 -15.59
CA THR A 115 12.50 -1.92 -16.25
C THR A 115 12.34 -1.39 -17.68
N SER A 116 13.44 -0.93 -18.29
CA SER A 116 13.48 -0.49 -19.70
C SER A 116 13.11 -1.58 -20.72
N GLY A 117 12.72 -2.78 -20.28
CA GLY A 117 12.30 -3.90 -21.10
C GLY A 117 10.80 -3.89 -21.48
N GLY A 118 10.42 -4.79 -22.39
CA GLY A 118 9.08 -4.84 -23.00
C GLY A 118 8.02 -5.59 -22.19
N GLY A 119 8.26 -5.82 -20.90
CA GLY A 119 7.42 -6.68 -20.06
C GLY A 119 7.47 -8.16 -20.42
N SER A 120 6.71 -8.98 -19.70
CA SER A 120 6.58 -10.41 -20.00
C SER A 120 5.69 -10.64 -21.23
N VAL A 121 5.78 -11.82 -21.85
CA VAL A 121 4.90 -12.18 -22.98
C VAL A 121 3.43 -12.25 -22.52
N GLN A 122 3.19 -12.58 -21.25
CA GLN A 122 1.88 -12.62 -20.61
C GLN A 122 1.26 -11.23 -20.50
N GLU A 123 2.02 -10.23 -20.04
CA GLU A 123 1.57 -8.83 -19.98
C GLU A 123 1.13 -8.37 -21.37
N ARG A 124 1.96 -8.61 -22.40
CA ARG A 124 1.66 -8.21 -23.78
C ARG A 124 0.46 -8.95 -24.35
N ALA A 125 0.29 -10.23 -24.04
CA ALA A 125 -0.84 -11.03 -24.50
C ALA A 125 -2.16 -10.55 -23.89
N LEU A 126 -2.18 -10.19 -22.60
CA LEU A 126 -3.35 -9.62 -21.95
C LEU A 126 -3.69 -8.24 -22.49
N ILE A 127 -2.70 -7.35 -22.63
CA ILE A 127 -2.89 -6.04 -23.26
C ILE A 127 -3.47 -6.21 -24.67
N TYR A 128 -2.92 -7.11 -25.47
CA TYR A 128 -3.45 -7.42 -26.81
C TYR A 128 -4.91 -7.87 -26.79
N ALA A 129 -5.27 -8.77 -25.86
CA ALA A 129 -6.64 -9.28 -25.72
C ALA A 129 -7.64 -8.16 -25.37
N ILE A 130 -7.23 -7.14 -24.62
CA ILE A 130 -8.09 -5.97 -24.37
C ILE A 130 -8.10 -5.02 -25.59
N LEU A 131 -6.94 -4.61 -26.10
CA LEU A 131 -6.86 -3.63 -27.20
C LEU A 131 -7.56 -4.11 -28.48
N ARG A 132 -7.59 -5.40 -28.77
CA ARG A 132 -8.32 -5.92 -29.95
C ARG A 132 -9.83 -5.74 -29.87
N ARG A 133 -10.39 -5.62 -28.66
CA ARG A 133 -11.83 -5.45 -28.43
C ARG A 133 -12.25 -3.98 -28.57
N MET A 134 -11.29 -3.06 -28.57
CA MET A 134 -11.53 -1.62 -28.71
C MET A 134 -11.67 -1.20 -30.19
N PRO A 135 -12.59 -0.28 -30.52
CA PRO A 135 -12.80 0.20 -31.89
C PRO A 135 -11.55 0.79 -32.56
N ASP A 136 -10.79 1.62 -31.84
CA ASP A 136 -9.64 2.38 -32.34
C ASP A 136 -8.57 1.50 -32.99
N PHE A 137 -8.43 0.25 -32.53
CA PHE A 137 -7.37 -0.65 -32.96
C PHE A 137 -7.83 -1.71 -33.96
N LYS A 138 -9.12 -1.77 -34.35
CA LYS A 138 -9.64 -2.83 -35.25
C LYS A 138 -8.93 -2.86 -36.62
N GLY A 139 -8.58 -1.70 -37.18
CA GLY A 139 -7.90 -1.58 -38.47
C GLY A 139 -6.43 -2.00 -38.51
N HIS A 140 -5.84 -2.32 -37.35
CA HIS A 140 -4.40 -2.53 -37.18
C HIS A 140 -4.04 -3.95 -36.69
N ALA A 141 -4.89 -4.95 -36.93
CA ALA A 141 -4.76 -6.28 -36.35
C ALA A 141 -3.36 -6.92 -36.53
N ALA A 142 -2.86 -6.97 -37.78
CA ALA A 142 -1.57 -7.60 -38.08
C ALA A 142 -0.36 -6.83 -37.50
N SER A 143 -0.35 -5.51 -37.63
CA SER A 143 0.73 -4.67 -37.09
C SER A 143 0.73 -4.68 -35.55
N ARG A 144 -0.46 -4.66 -34.94
CA ARG A 144 -0.63 -4.76 -33.48
C ARG A 144 -0.09 -6.09 -32.96
N GLU A 145 -0.46 -7.21 -33.58
CA GLU A 145 0.03 -8.52 -33.17
C GLU A 145 1.55 -8.61 -33.29
N LYS A 146 2.13 -8.18 -34.43
CA LYS A 146 3.58 -8.14 -34.63
C LYS A 146 4.31 -7.24 -33.62
N PHE A 147 3.69 -6.16 -33.17
CA PHE A 147 4.23 -5.31 -32.10
C PHE A 147 4.22 -6.04 -30.75
N MET A 148 3.14 -6.75 -30.42
CA MET A 148 2.99 -7.44 -29.14
C MET A 148 3.84 -8.72 -29.02
N ILE A 149 4.19 -9.37 -30.14
CA ILE A 149 5.11 -10.52 -30.15
C ILE A 149 6.49 -10.10 -29.61
N MET A 150 7.03 -8.96 -30.08
CA MET A 150 8.42 -8.54 -29.88
C MET A 150 9.38 -9.72 -30.18
N ASP A 151 10.23 -10.11 -29.23
CA ASP A 151 11.19 -11.22 -29.39
C ASP A 151 10.63 -12.58 -28.92
N ALA A 152 9.37 -12.63 -28.44
CA ALA A 152 8.79 -13.82 -27.80
C ALA A 152 7.96 -14.70 -28.73
N VAL A 153 8.39 -14.88 -29.98
CA VAL A 153 7.64 -15.59 -31.05
C VAL A 153 7.14 -16.97 -30.59
N LYS A 154 8.05 -17.81 -30.06
CA LYS A 154 7.70 -19.19 -29.64
C LYS A 154 6.63 -19.24 -28.55
N ALA A 155 6.72 -18.37 -27.54
CA ALA A 155 5.77 -18.37 -26.44
C ALA A 155 4.43 -17.74 -26.85
N TRP A 156 4.48 -16.70 -27.69
CA TRP A 156 3.30 -16.03 -28.22
C TRP A 156 2.41 -16.98 -29.04
N ASP A 157 3.01 -17.61 -30.05
CA ASP A 157 2.30 -18.52 -30.96
C ASP A 157 1.94 -19.85 -30.28
N GLY A 158 2.79 -20.30 -29.35
CA GLY A 158 2.60 -21.57 -28.66
C GLY A 158 1.45 -21.56 -27.64
N TRP A 159 1.33 -20.52 -26.82
CA TRP A 159 0.32 -20.52 -25.75
C TRP A 159 -0.18 -19.14 -25.32
N ALA A 160 0.67 -18.11 -25.26
CA ALA A 160 0.36 -16.89 -24.53
C ALA A 160 -0.84 -16.13 -25.12
N LYS A 161 -0.90 -15.96 -26.45
CA LYS A 161 -2.00 -15.27 -27.12
C LYS A 161 -3.35 -15.92 -26.78
N TRP A 162 -3.47 -17.21 -27.06
CA TRP A 162 -4.74 -17.92 -26.89
C TRP A 162 -5.12 -18.13 -25.43
N ASN A 163 -4.15 -18.31 -24.53
CA ASN A 163 -4.42 -18.41 -23.11
C ASN A 163 -5.12 -17.16 -22.58
N PHE A 164 -4.59 -15.96 -22.84
CA PHE A 164 -5.19 -14.73 -22.34
C PHE A 164 -6.47 -14.32 -23.07
N GLU A 165 -6.58 -14.61 -24.37
CA GLU A 165 -7.84 -14.43 -25.11
C GLU A 165 -8.99 -15.26 -24.52
N ASN A 166 -8.70 -16.54 -24.22
CA ASN A 166 -9.67 -17.44 -23.63
C ASN A 166 -10.04 -17.01 -22.21
N ARG A 167 -9.06 -16.67 -21.36
CA ARG A 167 -9.32 -16.15 -20.01
C ARG A 167 -10.20 -14.90 -20.02
N VAL A 168 -9.91 -13.94 -20.91
CA VAL A 168 -10.75 -12.73 -21.06
C VAL A 168 -12.16 -13.10 -21.53
N ALA A 169 -12.30 -14.00 -22.51
CA ALA A 169 -13.61 -14.42 -23.00
C ALA A 169 -14.42 -15.24 -21.98
N GLU A 170 -13.76 -16.05 -21.15
CA GLU A 170 -14.39 -16.77 -20.04
C GLU A 170 -14.86 -15.79 -18.97
N CYS A 171 -14.01 -14.83 -18.59
CA CYS A 171 -14.37 -13.78 -17.64
C CYS A 171 -15.52 -12.90 -18.16
N GLU A 172 -15.55 -12.61 -19.46
CA GLU A 172 -16.65 -11.92 -20.12
C GLU A 172 -17.98 -12.68 -20.00
N LYS A 173 -17.97 -14.00 -20.18
CA LYS A 173 -19.15 -14.83 -19.94
C LYS A 173 -19.58 -14.84 -18.48
N MET A 174 -18.63 -15.03 -17.54
CA MET A 174 -18.91 -15.11 -16.10
C MET A 174 -19.50 -13.80 -15.56
N THR A 175 -18.97 -12.67 -16.02
CA THR A 175 -19.38 -11.33 -15.60
C THR A 175 -20.53 -10.75 -16.42
N LYS A 176 -21.11 -11.53 -17.35
CA LYS A 176 -22.18 -11.09 -18.27
C LYS A 176 -21.81 -9.81 -19.05
N GLY A 177 -20.55 -9.70 -19.45
CA GLY A 177 -20.02 -8.59 -20.23
C GLY A 177 -19.51 -7.39 -19.43
N VAL A 178 -19.61 -7.38 -18.09
CA VAL A 178 -19.04 -6.30 -17.27
C VAL A 178 -17.52 -6.23 -17.47
N TYR A 179 -16.84 -7.38 -17.44
CA TYR A 179 -15.47 -7.50 -17.92
C TYR A 179 -15.48 -7.95 -19.38
N PRO A 180 -14.60 -7.44 -20.28
CA PRO A 180 -13.61 -6.39 -20.06
C PRO A 180 -14.13 -4.96 -20.25
N GLN A 181 -15.46 -4.76 -20.38
CA GLN A 181 -16.04 -3.45 -20.69
C GLN A 181 -15.66 -2.38 -19.65
N ASN A 182 -15.69 -2.71 -18.36
CA ASN A 182 -15.25 -1.84 -17.27
C ASN A 182 -13.77 -1.40 -17.39
N VAL A 183 -12.89 -2.30 -17.83
CA VAL A 183 -11.48 -2.01 -18.09
C VAL A 183 -11.35 -1.08 -19.31
N ILE A 184 -12.09 -1.36 -20.38
CA ILE A 184 -12.11 -0.52 -21.59
C ILE A 184 -12.60 0.88 -21.25
N GLU A 185 -13.65 1.03 -20.45
CA GLU A 185 -14.15 2.34 -20.00
C GLU A 185 -13.11 3.08 -19.16
N LYS A 186 -12.41 2.39 -18.24
CA LYS A 186 -11.30 2.99 -17.49
C LYS A 186 -10.13 3.39 -18.40
N ILE A 187 -9.85 2.65 -19.48
CA ILE A 187 -8.86 3.05 -20.50
C ILE A 187 -9.31 4.34 -21.20
N LEU A 188 -10.56 4.39 -21.67
CA LEU A 188 -11.09 5.55 -22.41
C LEU A 188 -11.14 6.82 -21.54
N ASN A 189 -11.38 6.67 -20.23
CA ASN A 189 -11.40 7.76 -19.26
C ASN A 189 -10.01 8.08 -18.67
N TYR A 190 -8.95 7.39 -19.09
CA TYR A 190 -7.60 7.66 -18.60
C TYR A 190 -7.09 8.99 -19.16
N GLN A 191 -6.59 9.89 -18.29
CA GLN A 191 -6.24 11.27 -18.65
C GLN A 191 -5.30 11.39 -19.87
N GLU A 192 -4.36 10.46 -20.02
CA GLU A 192 -3.37 10.49 -21.12
C GLU A 192 -3.75 9.56 -22.29
N TYR A 193 -4.96 8.99 -22.30
CA TYR A 193 -5.37 7.97 -23.27
C TYR A 193 -5.24 8.43 -24.71
N GLU A 194 -5.73 9.63 -25.05
CA GLU A 194 -5.66 10.17 -26.42
C GLU A 194 -4.21 10.23 -26.92
N SER A 195 -3.29 10.71 -26.08
CA SER A 195 -1.84 10.76 -26.39
C SER A 195 -1.24 9.36 -26.57
N ILE A 196 -1.58 8.42 -25.67
CA ILE A 196 -1.10 7.03 -25.75
C ILE A 196 -1.68 6.33 -27.00
N ARG A 197 -2.95 6.56 -27.32
CA ARG A 197 -3.64 6.01 -28.49
C ARG A 197 -2.96 6.49 -29.77
N ASP A 198 -2.78 7.79 -29.92
CA ASP A 198 -2.19 8.38 -31.12
C ASP A 198 -0.72 7.95 -31.29
N MET A 199 0.03 7.90 -30.18
CA MET A 199 1.39 7.34 -30.14
C MET A 199 1.41 5.89 -30.62
N LEU A 200 0.51 5.04 -30.10
CA LEU A 200 0.44 3.64 -30.49
C LEU A 200 0.02 3.50 -31.97
N LEU A 201 -1.01 4.21 -32.43
CA LEU A 201 -1.46 4.15 -33.82
C LEU A 201 -0.37 4.58 -34.79
N ASN A 202 0.34 5.67 -34.49
CA ASN A 202 1.48 6.11 -35.29
C ASN A 202 2.60 5.05 -35.29
N HIS A 203 2.94 4.50 -34.12
CA HIS A 203 3.95 3.45 -33.99
C HIS A 203 3.60 2.19 -34.81
N LEU A 204 2.32 1.78 -34.79
CA LEU A 204 1.83 0.66 -35.59
C LEU A 204 1.88 0.96 -37.10
N HIS A 205 1.59 2.20 -37.50
CA HIS A 205 1.70 2.66 -38.88
C HIS A 205 3.17 2.66 -39.35
N GLU A 206 4.08 3.25 -38.59
CA GLU A 206 5.52 3.27 -38.88
C GLU A 206 6.07 1.85 -39.07
N ARG A 207 5.73 0.92 -38.16
CA ARG A 207 6.12 -0.48 -38.26
C ARG A 207 5.54 -1.20 -39.48
N ARG A 208 4.29 -0.90 -39.87
CA ARG A 208 3.64 -1.53 -41.03
C ARG A 208 4.35 -1.16 -42.34
N TYR A 209 4.82 0.07 -42.45
CA TYR A 209 5.47 0.59 -43.65
C TYR A 209 7.01 0.64 -43.54
N ASN A 210 7.60 0.00 -42.52
CA ASN A 210 9.05 0.00 -42.26
C ASN A 210 9.68 1.40 -42.24
N LYS A 211 8.97 2.39 -41.69
CA LYS A 211 9.49 3.75 -41.50
C LYS A 211 10.44 3.80 -40.30
N GLN A 212 11.24 4.86 -40.22
CA GLN A 212 11.98 5.19 -39.00
C GLN A 212 10.99 5.37 -37.84
N LEU A 213 11.25 4.70 -36.72
CA LEU A 213 10.38 4.76 -35.55
C LEU A 213 10.59 6.07 -34.80
N THR A 214 9.51 6.78 -34.49
CA THR A 214 9.55 7.99 -33.66
C THR A 214 9.87 7.63 -32.20
N TYR A 215 9.29 6.54 -31.70
CA TYR A 215 9.51 6.03 -30.35
C TYR A 215 10.08 4.61 -30.38
N SER A 216 10.87 4.26 -29.38
CA SER A 216 11.33 2.87 -29.23
C SER A 216 10.15 1.94 -28.89
N ASN A 217 10.24 0.67 -29.29
CA ASN A 217 9.20 -0.32 -28.94
C ASN A 217 9.00 -0.42 -27.43
N TYR A 218 10.09 -0.32 -26.67
CA TYR A 218 10.09 -0.36 -25.22
C TYR A 218 9.37 0.83 -24.60
N TYR A 219 9.56 2.03 -25.16
CA TYR A 219 8.89 3.23 -24.66
C TYR A 219 7.36 3.15 -24.84
N VAL A 220 6.89 2.79 -26.04
CA VAL A 220 5.45 2.65 -26.31
C VAL A 220 4.84 1.53 -25.46
N MET A 221 5.55 0.40 -25.33
CA MET A 221 5.08 -0.71 -24.48
C MET A 221 5.02 -0.31 -23.00
N ASN A 222 5.99 0.45 -22.52
CA ASN A 222 6.00 0.94 -21.14
C ASN A 222 4.75 1.80 -20.89
N LYS A 223 4.45 2.78 -21.76
CA LYS A 223 3.24 3.61 -21.64
C LYS A 223 1.94 2.79 -21.53
N LEU A 224 1.81 1.72 -22.32
CA LEU A 224 0.67 0.80 -22.19
C LEU A 224 0.67 0.08 -20.83
N ARG A 225 1.80 -0.51 -20.44
CA ARG A 225 1.91 -1.25 -19.18
C ARG A 225 1.57 -0.36 -17.98
N VAL A 226 2.04 0.88 -17.95
CA VAL A 226 1.75 1.87 -16.90
C VAL A 226 0.26 2.17 -16.82
N MET A 227 -0.38 2.41 -17.96
CA MET A 227 -1.83 2.63 -18.03
C MET A 227 -2.60 1.44 -17.46
N PHE A 228 -2.27 0.21 -17.88
CA PHE A 228 -2.91 -1.01 -17.38
C PHE A 228 -2.64 -1.28 -15.89
N ALA A 229 -1.45 -0.92 -15.40
CA ALA A 229 -1.10 -1.00 -13.99
C ALA A 229 -1.95 -0.03 -13.16
N ARG A 230 -2.09 1.24 -13.57
CA ARG A 230 -2.94 2.23 -12.91
C ARG A 230 -4.41 1.80 -12.89
N ILE A 231 -4.92 1.26 -13.99
CA ILE A 231 -6.27 0.72 -14.05
C ILE A 231 -6.44 -0.43 -13.07
N SER A 232 -5.48 -1.35 -13.02
CA SER A 232 -5.51 -2.47 -12.09
C SER A 232 -5.51 -2.01 -10.63
N VAL A 233 -4.72 -0.99 -10.28
CA VAL A 233 -4.73 -0.37 -8.93
C VAL A 233 -6.11 0.18 -8.59
N SER A 234 -6.74 0.88 -9.53
CA SER A 234 -8.10 1.43 -9.34
C SER A 234 -9.20 0.37 -9.22
N MET A 235 -8.89 -0.91 -9.42
CA MET A 235 -9.82 -2.04 -9.28
C MET A 235 -9.54 -2.89 -8.04
N LEU A 236 -8.44 -2.64 -7.33
CA LEU A 236 -8.03 -3.48 -6.21
C LEU A 236 -8.89 -3.27 -4.96
N GLU A 237 -9.26 -2.02 -4.65
CA GLU A 237 -10.15 -1.63 -3.54
C GLU A 237 -9.99 -2.50 -2.27
N PRO A 238 -8.80 -2.51 -1.63
CA PRO A 238 -8.52 -3.42 -0.53
C PRO A 238 -9.16 -2.97 0.79
N ASP A 239 -9.61 -3.97 1.57
CA ASP A 239 -10.07 -3.77 2.95
C ASP A 239 -8.91 -3.85 3.96
N LEU A 240 -7.90 -4.66 3.63
CA LEU A 240 -6.70 -4.86 4.44
C LEU A 240 -5.46 -4.96 3.54
N VAL A 241 -4.47 -4.14 3.82
CA VAL A 241 -3.15 -4.18 3.20
C VAL A 241 -2.13 -4.64 4.23
N ILE A 242 -1.41 -5.72 3.91
CA ILE A 242 -0.34 -6.26 4.75
C ILE A 242 0.98 -6.04 4.03
N MET A 243 1.88 -5.26 4.64
CA MET A 243 3.21 -4.98 4.09
C MET A 243 4.25 -5.73 4.92
N ASP A 244 4.75 -6.83 4.36
CA ASP A 244 5.80 -7.62 4.98
C ASP A 244 7.18 -7.15 4.55
N GLU A 245 8.13 -7.16 5.48
CA GLU A 245 9.43 -6.50 5.32
C GLU A 245 9.30 -5.04 4.89
N PHE A 246 8.41 -4.28 5.55
CA PHE A 246 8.06 -2.93 5.11
C PHE A 246 9.27 -1.99 4.98
N GLN A 247 10.36 -2.24 5.73
CA GLN A 247 11.60 -1.47 5.67
C GLN A 247 12.27 -1.52 4.29
N ARG A 248 11.93 -2.48 3.43
CA ARG A 248 12.36 -2.55 2.03
C ARG A 248 11.57 -1.63 1.11
N PHE A 249 10.49 -1.04 1.62
CA PHE A 249 9.54 -0.24 0.85
C PHE A 249 9.33 1.14 1.44
N LYS A 250 10.35 1.73 2.06
CA LYS A 250 10.27 3.10 2.62
C LYS A 250 9.89 4.15 1.57
N PHE A 251 10.22 3.91 0.29
CA PHE A 251 9.76 4.74 -0.82
C PHE A 251 8.23 4.71 -1.03
N LEU A 252 7.51 3.69 -0.54
CA LEU A 252 6.05 3.71 -0.51
C LEU A 252 5.49 4.66 0.56
N LEU A 253 6.35 5.26 1.39
CA LEU A 253 5.95 6.28 2.35
C LEU A 253 6.32 7.69 1.87
N SER A 254 7.07 7.81 0.77
CA SER A 254 7.37 9.11 0.16
C SER A 254 6.24 9.50 -0.80
N SER A 255 5.82 10.76 -0.71
CA SER A 255 4.81 11.38 -1.58
C SER A 255 5.39 11.76 -2.95
N ASP A 256 6.12 10.86 -3.60
CA ASP A 256 6.64 11.10 -4.93
C ASP A 256 5.59 10.78 -6.01
N ASP A 257 5.57 11.51 -7.12
CA ASP A 257 4.65 11.25 -8.25
C ASP A 257 5.04 10.00 -9.07
N SER A 258 5.90 9.15 -8.50
CA SER A 258 6.32 7.90 -9.13
C SER A 258 5.14 6.91 -9.18
N GLU A 259 5.20 5.92 -10.08
CA GLU A 259 4.19 4.83 -10.12
C GLU A 259 4.03 4.10 -8.78
N LEU A 260 5.09 4.13 -7.95
CA LEU A 260 5.12 3.57 -6.61
C LEU A 260 4.45 4.50 -5.59
N GLY A 261 4.64 5.81 -5.68
CA GLY A 261 3.94 6.79 -4.87
C GLY A 261 2.43 6.86 -5.17
N ILE A 262 2.01 6.58 -6.41
CA ILE A 262 0.58 6.43 -6.76
C ILE A 262 -0.06 5.24 -6.04
N LEU A 263 0.67 4.14 -5.88
CA LEU A 263 0.20 2.96 -5.16
C LEU A 263 0.12 3.22 -3.65
N ALA A 264 1.18 3.82 -3.10
CA ALA A 264 1.20 4.30 -1.73
C ALA A 264 0.00 5.22 -1.45
N HIS A 265 -0.25 6.17 -2.33
CA HIS A 265 -1.39 7.06 -2.19
C HIS A 265 -2.72 6.29 -2.32
N SER A 266 -2.85 5.38 -3.29
CA SER A 266 -4.09 4.64 -3.51
C SER A 266 -4.43 3.65 -2.40
N PHE A 267 -3.44 3.07 -1.72
CA PHE A 267 -3.66 2.09 -0.64
C PHE A 267 -3.58 2.69 0.76
N LEU A 268 -2.81 3.77 0.92
CA LEU A 268 -2.46 4.27 2.24
C LEU A 268 -3.10 5.63 2.55
N SER A 269 -3.56 6.38 1.54
CA SER A 269 -4.34 7.62 1.74
C SER A 269 -5.85 7.39 1.87
N GLY A 270 -6.33 6.16 1.63
CA GLY A 270 -7.73 5.83 1.85
C GLY A 270 -8.05 5.80 3.34
N HIS A 271 -8.93 6.69 3.81
CA HIS A 271 -9.31 6.76 5.23
C HIS A 271 -9.91 5.44 5.74
N ASP A 272 -10.51 4.62 4.88
CA ASP A 272 -11.14 3.35 5.26
C ASP A 272 -10.22 2.12 5.12
N THR A 273 -9.06 2.25 4.47
CA THR A 273 -8.17 1.12 4.22
C THR A 273 -7.34 0.81 5.47
N ARG A 274 -7.42 -0.44 5.93
CA ARG A 274 -6.66 -0.90 7.09
C ARG A 274 -5.28 -1.39 6.64
N VAL A 275 -4.23 -0.95 7.32
CA VAL A 275 -2.83 -1.25 6.97
C VAL A 275 -2.13 -1.92 8.14
N LEU A 276 -1.49 -3.07 7.87
CA LEU A 276 -0.63 -3.79 8.81
C LEU A 276 0.80 -3.83 8.26
N LEU A 277 1.70 -3.09 8.91
CA LEU A 277 3.13 -3.12 8.62
C LEU A 277 3.81 -4.19 9.49
N LEU A 278 4.63 -5.03 8.88
CA LEU A 278 5.45 -6.03 9.56
C LEU A 278 6.93 -5.77 9.28
N SER A 279 7.74 -5.65 10.32
CA SER A 279 9.21 -5.57 10.17
C SER A 279 9.93 -6.11 11.40
N ALA A 280 11.21 -6.42 11.25
CA ALA A 280 12.10 -6.57 12.39
C ALA A 280 12.75 -5.26 12.80
N THR A 281 13.07 -4.41 11.83
CA THR A 281 13.75 -3.13 12.02
C THR A 281 13.00 -2.07 11.21
N PRO A 282 12.03 -1.37 11.83
CA PRO A 282 11.14 -0.45 11.11
C PRO A 282 11.85 0.77 10.51
N TYR A 283 12.86 1.28 11.20
CA TYR A 283 13.74 2.39 10.81
C TYR A 283 15.17 2.03 11.23
N LYS A 284 16.18 2.68 10.66
CA LYS A 284 17.55 2.48 11.12
C LYS A 284 17.72 3.15 12.50
N LEU A 285 18.22 2.42 13.50
CA LEU A 285 18.43 2.95 14.85
C LEU A 285 19.65 3.86 14.98
N TYR A 286 20.68 3.65 14.17
CA TYR A 286 21.95 4.38 14.26
C TYR A 286 22.56 4.58 12.88
N SER A 287 23.08 5.78 12.65
CA SER A 287 23.92 6.14 11.50
C SER A 287 25.36 5.85 11.83
N THR A 288 26.17 5.49 10.84
CA THR A 288 27.61 5.61 11.01
C THR A 288 28.02 7.08 10.93
N LEU A 289 29.12 7.44 11.58
CA LEU A 289 29.67 8.81 11.49
C LEU A 289 29.96 9.21 10.04
N GLU A 290 30.33 8.25 9.19
CA GLU A 290 30.56 8.42 7.76
C GLU A 290 29.26 8.71 6.99
N GLU A 291 28.14 8.03 7.30
CA GLU A 291 26.82 8.29 6.70
C GLU A 291 26.28 9.70 7.05
N ILE A 292 26.56 10.19 8.26
CA ILE A 292 26.15 11.53 8.72
C ILE A 292 26.97 12.62 8.01
N ASP A 293 28.29 12.41 7.89
CA ASP A 293 29.21 13.39 7.31
C ASP A 293 29.05 13.50 5.78
N GLU A 294 28.66 12.40 5.10
CA GLU A 294 28.37 12.40 3.66
C GLU A 294 27.02 13.05 3.31
N ASN A 295 25.96 12.83 4.10
CA ASN A 295 24.61 13.28 3.75
C ASN A 295 24.22 14.63 4.40
N GLN A 296 24.99 15.14 5.38
CA GLN A 296 24.69 16.35 6.17
C GLN A 296 23.27 16.39 6.77
N LEU A 297 22.62 15.24 6.87
CA LEU A 297 21.25 15.04 7.31
C LEU A 297 21.23 13.85 8.26
N ASP A 298 20.53 14.00 9.38
CA ASP A 298 20.32 12.90 10.31
C ASP A 298 19.25 11.94 9.76
N GLU A 299 19.67 11.05 8.87
CA GLU A 299 18.80 10.14 8.12
C GLU A 299 17.93 9.25 9.04
N HIS A 300 18.37 9.00 10.29
CA HIS A 300 17.74 8.09 11.23
C HIS A 300 16.48 8.69 11.84
N TYR A 301 16.60 9.93 12.29
CA TYR A 301 15.47 10.70 12.78
C TYR A 301 14.44 10.95 11.68
N ALA A 302 14.91 11.28 10.47
CA ALA A 302 14.02 11.46 9.32
C ALA A 302 13.21 10.18 9.03
N GLU A 303 13.86 9.00 9.02
CA GLU A 303 13.18 7.72 8.84
C GLU A 303 12.19 7.40 9.96
N PHE A 304 12.57 7.64 11.22
CA PHE A 304 11.68 7.45 12.36
C PHE A 304 10.43 8.31 12.21
N PHE A 305 10.60 9.61 11.98
CA PHE A 305 9.49 10.53 11.80
C PHE A 305 8.66 10.20 10.56
N GLN A 306 9.23 9.70 9.48
CA GLN A 306 8.47 9.24 8.32
C GLN A 306 7.53 8.08 8.68
N VAL A 307 8.01 7.09 9.43
CA VAL A 307 7.19 5.96 9.88
C VAL A 307 6.13 6.40 10.89
N MET A 308 6.48 7.28 11.83
CA MET A 308 5.52 7.80 12.81
C MET A 308 4.47 8.68 12.12
N ASN A 309 4.88 9.53 11.18
CA ASN A 309 3.99 10.36 10.40
C ASN A 309 3.01 9.56 9.55
N PHE A 310 3.45 8.38 9.12
CA PHE A 310 2.59 7.44 8.44
C PHE A 310 1.61 6.75 9.40
N LEU A 311 2.06 6.26 10.56
CA LEU A 311 1.23 5.48 11.47
C LEU A 311 0.13 6.28 12.16
N PHE A 312 0.38 7.57 12.40
CA PHE A 312 -0.55 8.47 13.06
C PHE A 312 -1.08 9.48 12.05
N ASP A 313 -2.40 9.64 11.98
CA ASP A 313 -3.00 10.75 11.22
C ASP A 313 -2.69 12.08 11.92
N ASP A 314 -2.67 13.17 11.16
CA ASP A 314 -2.23 14.49 11.65
C ASP A 314 -3.07 15.00 12.83
N GLU A 315 -4.32 14.55 12.97
CA GLU A 315 -5.19 14.88 14.12
C GLU A 315 -4.69 14.32 15.47
N VAL A 316 -3.80 13.31 15.46
CA VAL A 316 -3.32 12.62 16.68
C VAL A 316 -1.84 12.95 16.98
N LYS A 317 -1.20 13.79 16.16
CA LYS A 317 0.22 14.15 16.32
C LYS A 317 0.38 15.36 17.25
N ASP A 318 0.48 15.09 18.54
CA ASP A 318 1.02 16.07 19.49
C ASP A 318 2.56 16.03 19.42
N ILE A 319 3.12 16.81 18.49
CA ILE A 319 4.56 17.10 18.48
C ILE A 319 4.76 18.39 19.29
N ALA A 320 5.42 18.28 20.44
CA ALA A 320 5.82 19.43 21.24
C ALA A 320 7.32 19.67 21.08
N ASN A 321 7.74 20.94 21.04
CA ASN A 321 9.17 21.24 21.01
C ASN A 321 9.81 20.80 22.33
N SER A 322 11.05 20.34 22.26
CA SER A 322 11.79 19.89 23.45
C SER A 322 11.93 20.99 24.50
N TYR A 323 12.07 22.25 24.08
CA TYR A 323 12.13 23.41 24.99
C TYR A 323 10.80 23.69 25.72
N ASP A 324 9.67 23.19 25.20
CA ASP A 324 8.35 23.28 25.83
C ASP A 324 8.02 22.04 26.68
N CYS A 325 8.99 21.13 26.88
CA CYS A 325 8.78 19.83 27.51
C CYS A 325 9.72 19.59 28.70
N VAL A 326 9.20 18.95 29.74
CA VAL A 326 9.99 18.42 30.86
C VAL A 326 9.75 16.92 30.99
N LEU A 327 10.78 16.10 30.74
CA LEU A 327 10.74 14.66 30.99
C LEU A 327 11.31 14.36 32.38
N LEU A 328 10.41 14.13 33.33
CA LEU A 328 10.82 13.91 34.72
C LEU A 328 11.54 12.56 34.91
N PRO A 329 12.49 12.46 35.85
CA PRO A 329 13.03 11.19 36.33
C PRO A 329 11.94 10.32 36.94
N ALA A 330 12.07 8.99 36.84
CA ALA A 330 11.05 8.05 37.35
C ALA A 330 10.66 8.29 38.82
N GLY A 331 11.61 8.68 39.67
CA GLY A 331 11.36 9.00 41.09
C GLY A 331 10.61 10.32 41.33
N ASN A 332 10.64 11.25 40.37
CA ASN A 332 9.92 12.52 40.42
C ASN A 332 8.50 12.39 39.83
N ARG A 333 8.30 11.50 38.85
CA ARG A 333 6.98 11.20 38.26
C ARG A 333 5.96 10.69 39.28
N SER A 334 6.42 10.02 40.34
CA SER A 334 5.56 9.41 41.37
C SER A 334 5.25 10.34 42.55
N ARG A 335 5.84 11.54 42.60
CA ARG A 335 5.55 12.54 43.64
C ARG A 335 4.20 13.19 43.39
N LYS A 336 3.18 12.66 44.07
CA LYS A 336 1.76 13.04 43.98
C LYS A 336 1.44 14.54 44.01
N VAL A 337 2.32 15.42 44.48
CA VAL A 337 1.94 16.82 44.73
C VAL A 337 2.45 17.77 43.64
N GLN A 338 3.51 17.41 42.93
CA GLN A 338 4.23 18.38 42.10
C GLN A 338 3.67 18.48 40.68
N TRP A 339 3.23 17.36 40.11
CA TRP A 339 2.74 17.25 38.71
C TRP A 339 1.36 16.58 38.62
N GLU A 340 0.61 16.59 39.72
CA GLU A 340 -0.70 15.96 39.76
C GLU A 340 -1.75 16.78 39.02
N VAL A 341 -2.52 16.01 38.29
CA VAL A 341 -3.62 16.40 37.45
C VAL A 341 -4.92 16.39 38.25
N PRO A 342 -5.80 17.41 38.14
CA PRO A 342 -7.09 17.43 38.82
C PRO A 342 -7.93 16.17 38.54
N ARG A 343 -8.48 15.55 39.59
CA ARG A 343 -9.34 14.35 39.51
C ARG A 343 -10.79 14.69 39.89
N LYS A 344 -11.77 14.03 39.26
CA LYS A 344 -13.18 14.05 39.70
C LYS A 344 -13.34 13.10 40.90
N SER A 345 -14.42 13.27 41.67
CA SER A 345 -14.74 12.43 42.83
C SER A 345 -14.96 10.96 42.48
N ASN A 346 -15.33 10.66 41.22
CA ASN A 346 -15.31 9.33 40.63
C ASN A 346 -14.71 9.41 39.21
N GLY A 347 -13.66 8.61 38.97
CA GLY A 347 -12.97 8.57 37.68
C GLY A 347 -12.00 9.75 37.44
N TRP A 348 -11.38 9.74 36.25
CA TRP A 348 -10.53 10.84 35.80
C TRP A 348 -11.41 11.98 35.30
N ALA A 349 -11.05 13.23 35.63
CA ALA A 349 -11.87 14.38 35.25
C ALA A 349 -11.97 14.50 33.72
N TYR A 350 -10.84 14.32 33.03
CA TYR A 350 -10.59 14.40 31.60
C TYR A 350 -9.29 13.62 31.25
N GLY A 351 -9.11 13.16 30.00
CA GLY A 351 -7.85 12.57 29.47
C GLY A 351 -7.89 11.09 29.04
N PHE A 352 -7.13 10.74 27.98
CA PHE A 352 -6.91 9.37 27.48
C PHE A 352 -5.54 8.84 27.93
N ARG A 353 -5.54 7.72 28.68
CA ARG A 353 -4.40 6.85 29.05
C ARG A 353 -3.26 7.45 29.91
N ARG A 354 -2.45 6.54 30.45
CA ARG A 354 -1.49 6.64 31.56
C ARG A 354 -0.32 7.64 31.40
N ALA A 355 -0.24 8.37 30.29
CA ALA A 355 0.73 9.44 30.07
C ALA A 355 -0.08 10.74 29.95
N ASN A 356 0.21 11.72 30.78
CA ASN A 356 -0.57 12.95 31.00
C ASN A 356 -0.69 13.85 29.75
N VAL A 357 -1.36 13.40 28.69
CA VAL A 357 -1.70 14.21 27.51
C VAL A 357 -3.13 14.72 27.69
N TRP A 358 -3.31 16.03 27.59
CA TRP A 358 -4.52 16.76 27.98
C TRP A 358 -5.15 17.50 26.80
N TYR A 359 -6.44 17.24 26.56
CA TYR A 359 -7.29 18.11 25.76
C TYR A 359 -8.52 18.48 26.59
N ALA A 360 -8.76 19.77 26.75
CA ALA A 360 -9.95 20.26 27.41
C ALA A 360 -11.05 20.48 26.37
N SER A 361 -12.13 19.71 26.46
CA SER A 361 -13.33 19.89 25.63
C SER A 361 -14.33 20.88 26.24
N GLU A 362 -14.09 21.35 27.46
CA GLU A 362 -15.01 22.18 28.25
C GLU A 362 -14.27 23.38 28.88
N GLU A 363 -14.88 24.56 28.88
CA GLU A 363 -14.38 25.74 29.60
C GLU A 363 -14.58 25.56 31.11
N ASP A 364 -13.55 25.10 31.83
CA ASP A 364 -13.53 24.99 33.30
C ASP A 364 -12.55 26.01 33.90
N SER A 365 -12.99 26.81 34.87
CA SER A 365 -12.14 27.78 35.56
C SER A 365 -11.01 27.13 36.37
N ARG A 366 -11.19 25.88 36.81
CA ARG A 366 -10.15 25.08 37.49
C ARG A 366 -9.06 24.59 36.52
N LEU A 367 -9.41 24.47 35.24
CA LEU A 367 -8.45 24.11 34.21
C LEU A 367 -7.50 25.27 33.92
N GLN A 368 -8.00 26.51 33.87
CA GLN A 368 -7.15 27.69 33.60
C GLN A 368 -6.08 27.88 34.69
N ASP A 369 -6.45 27.72 35.97
CA ASP A 369 -5.51 27.76 37.09
C ASP A 369 -4.48 26.61 37.03
N TYR A 370 -4.93 25.40 36.67
CA TYR A 370 -4.05 24.26 36.46
C TYR A 370 -3.06 24.48 35.31
N LEU A 371 -3.53 24.95 34.15
CA LEU A 371 -2.69 25.22 32.98
C LEU A 371 -1.68 26.32 33.27
N THR A 372 -2.10 27.41 33.91
CA THR A 372 -1.20 28.51 34.31
C THR A 372 -0.10 28.00 35.25
N ARG A 373 -0.47 27.15 36.22
CA ARG A 373 0.49 26.51 37.13
C ARG A 373 1.43 25.56 36.38
N LEU A 374 0.91 24.76 35.44
CA LEU A 374 1.68 23.78 34.70
C LEU A 374 2.69 24.45 33.76
N VAL A 375 2.28 25.48 33.02
CA VAL A 375 3.17 26.28 32.16
C VAL A 375 4.27 26.90 33.00
N LYS A 376 3.93 27.55 34.12
CA LYS A 376 4.92 28.10 35.05
C LYS A 376 5.88 27.03 35.59
N GLN A 377 5.39 25.83 35.89
CA GLN A 377 6.21 24.71 36.35
C GLN A 377 7.16 24.19 35.27
N ILE A 378 6.79 24.28 34.00
CA ILE A 378 7.65 23.92 32.86
C ILE A 378 8.71 25.02 32.67
N ASP A 379 8.30 26.29 32.57
CA ASP A 379 9.18 27.44 32.33
C ASP A 379 10.23 27.64 33.45
N GLU A 380 9.85 27.38 34.70
CA GLU A 380 10.72 27.54 35.87
C GLU A 380 11.36 26.21 36.33
N TYR A 381 11.27 25.14 35.54
CA TYR A 381 11.84 23.85 35.94
C TYR A 381 13.37 23.88 35.96
N ASP A 382 13.96 23.75 37.15
CA ASP A 382 15.41 23.75 37.41
C ASP A 382 15.95 22.36 37.81
N GLY A 383 15.10 21.34 37.78
CA GLY A 383 15.45 19.95 38.13
C GLY A 383 16.10 19.18 36.99
N GLU A 384 16.44 17.91 37.25
CA GLU A 384 16.96 17.02 36.20
C GLU A 384 15.88 16.78 35.14
N ASN A 385 16.08 17.33 33.94
CA ASN A 385 15.25 17.04 32.77
C ASN A 385 15.91 15.90 31.97
N TRP A 386 15.22 14.76 31.85
CA TRP A 386 15.73 13.62 31.08
C TRP A 386 15.75 13.90 29.57
N ILE A 387 15.05 14.92 29.08
CA ILE A 387 15.19 15.34 27.68
C ILE A 387 16.63 15.77 27.44
N ASP A 388 17.16 16.69 28.24
CA ASP A 388 18.51 17.24 28.06
C ASP A 388 19.63 16.20 28.25
N LYS A 389 19.33 15.12 28.96
CA LYS A 389 20.31 14.07 29.31
C LYS A 389 20.33 12.89 28.34
N TYR A 390 19.23 12.67 27.62
CA TYR A 390 19.04 11.48 26.77
C TYR A 390 18.51 11.80 25.37
N ALA A 391 18.50 13.08 24.95
CA ALA A 391 18.09 13.51 23.61
C ALA A 391 19.14 13.22 22.51
N GLU A 392 19.96 12.17 22.66
CA GLU A 392 20.81 11.67 21.57
C GLU A 392 20.00 10.87 20.56
#